data_AF-A0A849Z8Z7-F1
#
_entry.id   AF-A0A849Z8Z7-F1
#
_cell.length_a   1.000
_cell.length_b   1.000
_cell.length_c   1.000
_cell.angle_alpha   90.00
_cell.angle_beta   90.00
_cell.angle_gamma   90.00
#
_symmetry.space_group_name_H-M   'P 1'
#
loop_
_entity.id
_entity.type
_entity.pdbx_description
1 polymer ?
#
loop_
_entity_poly.entity_id
_entity_poly.type
_entity_poly.pdbx_seq_one_letter_code
_entity_poly.pdbx_strand_id
1 'polypeptide(L)'
;MRRLVLGLVAIGLAGSSLAVGCSDEGEGSGGSADSSTSPSTVTSGPTTKTGSTASSTSIGTGNQQCTELTAGDFVRNAAIGYVLSLPMTAGAEPDELALEFYEVGADPFPTGTIDLGAGENANYQSCSTCVVYREDFGEEGPNKVFFQQSGTMSLGATSFPAPTGELTDVTLIEVTIADTFLSTPVEGGGCYHIAGAPLAFEPAPAEWACDPLYYDDKVDCDCADCGVVDADCVANLPPVDCFVGQTCNTTTLVCEGTPTAWTCDPSEFNGGAGNGCDCDCGMLDPDCELTPEEPEQGCTGNEICNDTSGACVPAGWTCNIDFFATGIIQDCDCGCGVVDPDCADATEASCNYCNDMGSCAESAADCASASINATNNAICD
;
A
#
# COMPACT_ATOMS: atom_id res chain seq x y z
N MET A 1 8.85 25.35 10.81
CA MET A 1 9.44 24.01 10.67
C MET A 1 8.80 23.18 11.76
N ARG A 2 7.92 22.21 11.49
CA ARG A 2 7.59 21.50 10.25
C ARG A 2 6.13 21.78 9.83
N ARG A 3 5.91 22.00 8.54
CA ARG A 3 4.60 21.95 7.90
C ARG A 3 4.61 20.69 7.04
N LEU A 4 3.98 19.64 7.53
CA LEU A 4 3.02 18.91 6.72
C LEU A 4 1.82 18.73 7.64
N VAL A 5 0.77 19.51 7.38
CA VAL A 5 -0.55 19.19 7.90
C VAL A 5 -0.95 17.94 7.14
N LEU A 6 -0.71 16.74 7.69
CA LEU A 6 -1.52 15.59 7.34
C LEU A 6 -2.91 15.94 7.87
N GLY A 7 -3.75 16.50 6.99
CA GLY A 7 -5.18 16.35 7.17
C GLY A 7 -5.47 14.85 7.23
N LEU A 8 -6.43 14.47 8.06
CA LEU A 8 -7.01 13.13 8.05
C LEU A 8 -7.06 12.61 6.61
N VAL A 9 -6.28 11.57 6.31
CA VAL A 9 -6.37 10.85 5.05
C VAL A 9 -7.67 10.05 5.13
N ALA A 10 -8.75 10.66 4.64
CA ALA A 10 -9.83 9.88 4.08
C ALA A 10 -9.23 9.10 2.91
N ILE A 11 -9.20 7.77 3.01
CA ILE A 11 -8.80 6.88 1.93
C ILE A 11 -9.77 7.12 0.78
N GLY A 12 -9.34 7.91 -0.19
CA GLY A 12 -10.04 8.21 -1.44
C GLY A 12 -9.11 7.89 -2.60
N LEU A 13 -9.50 6.90 -3.39
CA LEU A 13 -8.81 6.43 -4.59
C LEU A 13 -8.55 7.53 -5.63
N ALA A 14 -7.48 7.30 -6.40
CA ALA A 14 -7.17 7.77 -7.76
C ALA A 14 -6.26 9.00 -7.95
N GLY A 15 -5.26 8.83 -8.83
CA GLY A 15 -4.74 9.89 -9.70
C GLY A 15 -3.22 10.09 -9.67
N SER A 16 -2.42 9.13 -10.14
CA SER A 16 -0.98 9.30 -10.37
C SER A 16 -0.70 10.18 -11.58
N SER A 17 0.22 11.15 -11.44
CA SER A 17 0.84 11.88 -12.55
C SER A 17 2.35 11.91 -12.34
N LEU A 18 3.09 11.08 -13.07
CA LEU A 18 4.55 11.04 -13.08
C LEU A 18 5.10 12.09 -14.05
N ALA A 19 5.97 12.97 -13.55
CA ALA A 19 6.83 13.83 -14.36
C ALA A 19 8.29 13.47 -14.08
N VAL A 20 8.95 12.83 -15.07
CA VAL A 20 10.36 12.46 -15.05
C VAL A 20 11.21 13.65 -15.47
N GLY A 21 12.19 14.01 -14.65
CA GLY A 21 13.22 15.01 -14.97
C GLY A 21 14.61 14.50 -14.61
N CYS A 22 15.40 14.12 -15.62
CA CYS A 22 16.80 13.74 -15.47
C CYS A 22 17.69 14.97 -15.26
N SER A 23 18.71 14.86 -14.40
CA SER A 23 19.85 15.77 -14.40
C SER A 23 21.14 15.06 -13.99
N ASP A 24 22.19 15.56 -14.61
CA ASP A 24 23.42 14.93 -15.05
C ASP A 24 24.58 15.02 -14.03
N GLU A 25 25.64 14.27 -14.35
CA GLU A 25 26.75 13.82 -13.51
C GLU A 25 27.70 14.91 -12.95
N GLY A 26 28.35 14.57 -11.84
CA GLY A 26 29.49 15.30 -11.27
C GLY A 26 30.53 14.34 -10.67
N GLU A 27 31.61 14.12 -11.41
CA GLU A 27 32.79 13.34 -11.04
C GLU A 27 33.51 13.90 -9.78
N GLY A 28 33.94 13.01 -8.89
CA GLY A 28 34.71 13.36 -7.69
C GLY A 28 35.65 12.24 -7.24
N SER A 29 36.94 12.44 -7.55
CA SER A 29 38.08 11.52 -7.38
C SER A 29 38.71 11.51 -5.98
N GLY A 30 39.28 10.36 -5.58
CA GLY A 30 40.34 10.20 -4.56
C GLY A 30 39.86 9.48 -3.29
N GLY A 31 40.56 8.55 -2.66
CA GLY A 31 41.92 8.02 -2.81
C GLY A 31 42.22 7.12 -1.59
N SER A 32 42.99 6.06 -1.83
CA SER A 32 43.73 5.17 -0.92
C SER A 32 43.66 5.33 0.61
N ALA A 33 43.47 4.21 1.33
CA ALA A 33 44.55 3.57 2.10
C ALA A 33 44.10 2.25 2.76
N ASP A 34 44.90 1.21 2.49
CA ASP A 34 45.04 -0.03 3.24
C ASP A 34 45.31 0.21 4.73
N SER A 35 44.62 -0.51 5.61
CA SER A 35 45.20 -0.90 6.89
C SER A 35 44.49 -2.13 7.45
N SER A 36 45.07 -3.30 7.17
CA SER A 36 44.71 -4.57 7.75
C SER A 36 45.11 -4.61 9.24
N THR A 37 44.15 -4.87 10.12
CA THR A 37 44.43 -5.24 11.50
C THR A 37 43.35 -6.19 12.01
N SER A 38 43.68 -7.49 12.02
CA SER A 38 42.91 -8.50 12.76
C SER A 38 42.95 -8.21 14.26
N PRO A 39 41.86 -8.52 14.98
CA PRO A 39 42.06 -9.46 16.09
C PRO A 39 40.92 -10.48 16.28
N SER A 40 41.37 -11.72 16.51
CA SER A 40 40.96 -12.61 17.61
C SER A 40 39.47 -12.80 17.89
N THR A 41 38.94 -13.89 17.36
CA THR A 41 37.79 -14.65 17.86
C THR A 41 37.93 -14.99 19.35
N VAL A 42 37.06 -14.41 20.18
CA VAL A 42 36.78 -14.86 21.55
C VAL A 42 35.40 -15.52 21.55
N THR A 43 35.40 -16.84 21.57
CA THR A 43 34.21 -17.68 21.79
C THR A 43 33.79 -17.55 23.26
N SER A 44 32.66 -16.89 23.52
CA SER A 44 31.98 -16.93 24.82
C SER A 44 30.70 -17.73 24.68
N GLY A 45 30.56 -18.77 25.53
CA GLY A 45 29.43 -19.70 25.51
C GLY A 45 28.12 -19.10 26.04
N PRO A 46 27.01 -19.84 25.90
CA PRO A 46 25.69 -19.37 26.26
C PRO A 46 25.54 -19.28 27.79
N THR A 47 25.22 -18.09 28.28
CA THR A 47 24.82 -17.89 29.68
C THR A 47 23.30 -17.84 29.71
N THR A 48 22.68 -18.92 30.20
CA THR A 48 21.25 -18.98 30.48
C THR A 48 20.91 -17.95 31.57
N LYS A 49 20.27 -16.84 31.20
CA LYS A 49 19.68 -15.90 32.15
C LYS A 49 18.27 -16.36 32.50
N THR A 50 18.13 -16.90 33.71
CA THR A 50 16.85 -17.06 34.38
C THR A 50 16.32 -15.67 34.73
N GLY A 51 15.21 -15.27 34.11
CA GLY A 51 14.58 -13.96 34.32
C GLY A 51 14.12 -13.78 35.76
N SER A 52 14.69 -12.78 36.41
CA SER A 52 14.16 -12.18 37.64
C SER A 52 12.96 -11.31 37.26
N THR A 53 11.84 -11.53 37.94
CA THR A 53 10.70 -10.62 37.96
C THR A 53 11.14 -9.27 38.53
N ALA A 54 11.34 -8.28 37.65
CA ALA A 54 11.62 -6.91 38.06
C ALA A 54 10.30 -6.24 38.43
N SER A 55 10.18 -5.82 39.71
CA SER A 55 9.14 -4.90 40.13
C SER A 55 9.42 -3.53 39.54
N SER A 56 8.49 -3.02 38.73
CA SER A 56 8.48 -1.63 38.27
C SER A 56 8.44 -0.67 39.46
N THR A 57 9.21 0.40 39.34
CA THR A 57 9.39 1.39 40.41
C THR A 57 8.20 2.34 40.41
N SER A 58 7.36 2.24 41.44
CA SER A 58 6.16 3.04 41.62
C SER A 58 6.49 4.54 41.77
N ILE A 59 6.12 5.36 40.78
CA ILE A 59 6.08 6.82 40.92
C ILE A 59 4.78 7.18 41.66
N GLY A 60 4.91 7.89 42.78
CA GLY A 60 3.85 8.06 43.77
C GLY A 60 2.67 8.90 43.30
N THR A 61 1.46 8.32 43.31
CA THR A 61 0.40 8.56 44.31
C THR A 61 -0.83 7.75 43.91
N GLY A 62 -0.76 6.44 44.14
CA GLY A 62 -1.77 5.47 43.71
C GLY A 62 -1.06 4.35 42.96
N ASN A 63 -1.14 3.13 43.47
CA ASN A 63 -0.44 1.97 42.92
C ASN A 63 -1.22 1.47 41.69
N GLN A 64 -1.38 2.32 40.66
CA GLN A 64 -2.07 1.93 39.44
C GLN A 64 -1.13 1.00 38.66
N GLN A 65 -1.50 -0.26 38.59
CA GLN A 65 -0.80 -1.25 37.78
C GLN A 65 -1.29 -1.07 36.34
N CYS A 66 -0.39 -0.74 35.41
CA CYS A 66 -0.73 -0.60 34.00
C CYS A 66 -1.13 -1.95 33.40
N THR A 67 -2.01 -1.91 32.40
CA THR A 67 -2.43 -3.09 31.66
C THR A 67 -1.26 -3.55 30.77
N GLU A 68 -0.92 -4.84 30.83
CA GLU A 68 0.15 -5.38 29.98
C GLU A 68 -0.34 -5.51 28.52
N LEU A 69 0.43 -4.96 27.58
CA LEU A 69 0.27 -5.14 26.14
C LEU A 69 1.36 -6.07 25.62
N THR A 70 0.93 -7.13 24.93
CA THR A 70 1.84 -7.93 24.12
C THR A 70 1.94 -7.28 22.75
N ALA A 71 3.10 -6.70 22.45
CA ALA A 71 3.41 -6.12 21.15
C ALA A 71 4.43 -6.99 20.40
N GLY A 72 4.28 -7.09 19.08
CA GLY A 72 5.10 -7.88 18.16
C GLY A 72 4.48 -7.86 16.76
N ASP A 73 5.17 -8.37 15.75
CA ASP A 73 4.65 -8.47 14.38
C ASP A 73 4.20 -7.12 13.78
N PHE A 74 5.01 -6.07 13.99
CA PHE A 74 4.77 -4.77 13.37
C PHE A 74 4.78 -4.90 11.84
N VAL A 75 3.87 -4.16 11.22
CA VAL A 75 3.68 -4.02 9.78
C VAL A 75 4.20 -2.63 9.37
N ARG A 76 4.79 -2.50 8.18
CA ARG A 76 5.21 -1.19 7.68
C ARG A 76 4.01 -0.39 7.17
N ASN A 77 4.03 0.90 7.44
CA ASN A 77 3.05 1.84 6.93
C ASN A 77 3.79 3.05 6.36
N ALA A 78 3.80 3.16 5.03
CA ALA A 78 4.52 4.20 4.30
C ALA A 78 4.15 5.63 4.74
N ALA A 79 2.96 5.85 5.30
CA ALA A 79 2.50 7.18 5.72
C ALA A 79 2.99 7.61 7.11
N ILE A 80 3.09 6.68 8.06
CA ILE A 80 3.30 7.00 9.49
C ILE A 80 4.44 6.23 10.18
N GLY A 81 5.09 5.29 9.50
CA GLY A 81 6.21 4.51 10.02
C GLY A 81 5.88 3.03 10.12
N TYR A 82 5.73 2.50 11.34
CA TYR A 82 5.42 1.09 11.59
C TYR A 82 4.19 0.98 12.48
N VAL A 83 3.30 0.07 12.17
CA VAL A 83 1.99 -0.06 12.81
C VAL A 83 1.74 -1.51 13.16
N LEU A 84 1.16 -1.74 14.34
CA LEU A 84 0.65 -3.01 14.77
C LEU A 84 -0.83 -2.85 15.12
N SER A 85 -1.70 -3.48 14.35
CA SER A 85 -3.10 -3.63 14.71
C SER A 85 -3.22 -4.66 15.82
N LEU A 86 -3.70 -4.24 16.98
CA LEU A 86 -3.88 -5.11 18.13
C LEU A 86 -5.32 -5.64 18.17
N PRO A 87 -5.54 -6.89 18.62
CA PRO A 87 -6.89 -7.35 18.89
C PRO A 87 -7.51 -6.44 19.94
N MET A 88 -8.78 -6.09 19.71
CA MET A 88 -9.54 -5.13 20.50
C MET A 88 -9.44 -5.47 22.00
N THR A 89 -8.78 -4.60 22.75
CA THR A 89 -8.70 -4.69 24.20
C THR A 89 -10.00 -4.21 24.85
N ALA A 90 -10.74 -3.33 24.17
CA ALA A 90 -12.11 -2.92 24.46
C ALA A 90 -12.80 -2.34 23.19
N GLY A 91 -14.14 -2.28 23.17
CA GLY A 91 -14.87 -1.50 22.17
C GLY A 91 -15.31 -2.23 20.89
N ALA A 92 -15.67 -1.44 19.87
CA ALA A 92 -16.20 -1.91 18.56
C ALA A 92 -15.24 -1.62 17.38
N GLU A 93 -14.30 -0.69 17.56
CA GLU A 93 -13.31 -0.28 16.57
C GLU A 93 -11.94 -0.91 16.89
N PRO A 94 -11.03 -1.05 15.90
CA PRO A 94 -9.73 -1.67 16.12
C PRO A 94 -8.82 -0.80 16.99
N ASP A 95 -7.91 -1.44 17.74
CA ASP A 95 -6.86 -0.76 18.48
C ASP A 95 -5.56 -0.78 17.67
N GLU A 96 -4.72 0.25 17.82
CA GLU A 96 -3.50 0.41 17.03
C GLU A 96 -2.32 0.81 17.93
N LEU A 97 -1.21 0.09 17.83
CA LEU A 97 0.09 0.47 18.38
C LEU A 97 1.00 0.91 17.23
N ALA A 98 1.40 2.18 17.22
CA ALA A 98 2.26 2.76 16.19
C ALA A 98 3.64 3.11 16.73
N LEU A 99 4.67 2.85 15.91
CA LEU A 99 6.02 3.36 16.05
C LEU A 99 6.23 4.43 14.99
N GLU A 100 6.30 5.67 15.44
CA GLU A 100 6.36 6.82 14.57
C GLU A 100 7.77 7.41 14.61
N PHE A 101 8.35 7.52 13.41
CA PHE A 101 9.66 8.10 13.21
C PHE A 101 9.46 9.39 12.43
N TYR A 102 9.44 10.53 13.11
CA TYR A 102 9.15 11.78 12.42
C TYR A 102 10.30 12.27 11.56
N GLU A 103 11.52 11.78 11.77
CA GLU A 103 12.68 12.08 10.92
C GLU A 103 12.93 10.99 9.86
N VAL A 104 11.87 10.30 9.39
CA VAL A 104 11.98 9.37 8.26
C VAL A 104 12.63 10.08 7.07
N GLY A 105 13.75 9.53 6.59
CA GLY A 105 14.54 10.09 5.49
C GLY A 105 15.58 11.15 5.88
N ALA A 106 15.65 11.57 7.15
CA ALA A 106 16.82 12.27 7.65
C ALA A 106 17.97 11.26 7.74
N ASP A 107 18.99 11.42 6.88
CA ASP A 107 20.24 10.69 7.03
C ASP A 107 21.08 11.36 8.14
N PRO A 108 21.42 10.66 9.24
CA PRO A 108 21.16 9.25 9.51
C PRO A 108 19.87 8.96 10.30
N PHE A 109 19.19 7.86 9.95
CA PHE A 109 18.09 7.28 10.73
C PHE A 109 18.55 7.02 12.19
N PRO A 110 17.70 7.20 13.21
CA PRO A 110 18.10 6.99 14.59
C PRO A 110 18.62 5.56 14.82
N THR A 111 19.76 5.44 15.50
CA THR A 111 20.39 4.16 15.87
C THR A 111 20.79 4.17 17.34
N GLY A 112 21.02 2.98 17.90
CA GLY A 112 21.42 2.81 19.30
C GLY A 112 20.23 2.81 20.26
N THR A 113 20.50 3.04 21.55
CA THR A 113 19.47 3.03 22.59
C THR A 113 18.90 4.42 22.79
N ILE A 114 17.58 4.53 22.58
CA ILE A 114 16.79 5.75 22.69
C ILE A 114 15.96 5.65 23.97
N ASP A 115 16.09 6.65 24.84
CA ASP A 115 15.20 6.82 25.99
C ASP A 115 13.90 7.48 25.51
N LEU A 116 12.79 6.75 25.67
CA LEU A 116 11.47 7.17 25.19
C LEU A 116 10.81 8.19 26.14
N GLY A 117 11.23 8.26 27.40
CA GLY A 117 10.65 9.14 28.41
C GLY A 117 11.42 10.45 28.63
N ALA A 118 12.50 10.69 27.89
CA ALA A 118 13.43 11.78 28.13
C ALA A 118 13.63 12.68 26.91
N GLY A 119 14.14 13.91 27.16
CA GLY A 119 14.52 14.84 26.10
C GLY A 119 13.36 15.20 25.16
N GLU A 120 13.63 15.15 23.85
CA GLU A 120 12.65 15.46 22.80
C GLU A 120 11.51 14.42 22.73
N ASN A 121 11.77 13.17 23.16
CA ASN A 121 10.81 12.07 23.13
C ASN A 121 9.80 12.09 24.29
N ALA A 122 9.99 12.96 25.28
CA ALA A 122 9.09 13.09 26.43
C ALA A 122 7.75 13.78 26.11
N ASN A 123 7.59 14.32 24.90
CA ASN A 123 6.34 14.94 24.46
C ASN A 123 6.10 14.69 22.96
N TYR A 124 4.84 14.41 22.59
CA TYR A 124 4.48 14.10 21.20
C TYR A 124 4.84 15.23 20.22
N GLN A 125 4.78 16.49 20.66
CA GLN A 125 5.11 17.66 19.82
C GLN A 125 6.56 17.66 19.33
N SER A 126 7.48 17.19 20.17
CA SER A 126 8.93 17.21 19.90
C SER A 126 9.50 15.84 19.60
N CYS A 127 8.69 14.79 19.71
CA CYS A 127 9.16 13.43 19.68
C CYS A 127 9.66 13.03 18.28
N SER A 128 10.87 12.47 18.22
CA SER A 128 11.50 11.99 16.99
C SER A 128 11.36 10.48 16.82
N THR A 129 11.26 9.76 17.93
CA THR A 129 10.97 8.31 18.00
C THR A 129 9.86 8.08 19.03
N CYS A 130 8.67 7.80 18.52
CA CYS A 130 7.44 7.77 19.31
C CYS A 130 6.80 6.40 19.29
N VAL A 131 6.26 5.99 20.43
CA VAL A 131 5.39 4.85 20.62
C VAL A 131 4.04 5.41 21.06
N VAL A 132 3.05 5.20 20.22
CA VAL A 132 1.68 5.68 20.44
C VAL A 132 0.74 4.50 20.37
N TYR A 133 -0.15 4.40 21.34
CA TYR A 133 -1.25 3.45 21.32
C TYR A 133 -2.58 4.19 21.22
N ARG A 134 -3.45 3.73 20.34
CA ARG A 134 -4.74 4.34 20.00
C ARG A 134 -5.83 3.30 20.25
N GLU A 135 -6.76 3.62 21.14
CA GLU A 135 -7.94 2.78 21.37
C GLU A 135 -9.10 3.25 20.49
N ASP A 136 -9.89 2.29 20.02
CA ASP A 136 -11.07 2.51 19.19
C ASP A 136 -10.77 3.43 17.98
N PHE A 137 -9.76 3.11 17.18
CA PHE A 137 -9.35 3.92 16.03
C PHE A 137 -10.28 3.69 14.83
N GLY A 138 -11.25 4.59 14.65
CA GLY A 138 -12.21 4.56 13.54
C GLY A 138 -12.12 5.79 12.61
N GLU A 139 -13.14 6.01 11.79
CA GLU A 139 -13.19 7.11 10.80
C GLU A 139 -13.09 8.52 11.43
N GLU A 140 -13.57 8.68 12.66
CA GLU A 140 -13.50 9.95 13.41
C GLU A 140 -12.18 10.12 14.17
N GLY A 141 -11.27 9.14 14.06
CA GLY A 141 -10.04 9.05 14.83
C GLY A 141 -10.16 8.19 16.10
N PRO A 142 -9.14 8.20 16.97
CA PRO A 142 -9.13 7.40 18.19
C PRO A 142 -10.02 8.01 19.27
N ASN A 143 -10.69 7.16 20.04
CA ASN A 143 -11.40 7.58 21.25
C ASN A 143 -10.41 8.00 22.35
N LYS A 144 -9.31 7.26 22.47
CA LYS A 144 -8.23 7.56 23.42
C LYS A 144 -6.87 7.37 22.79
N VAL A 145 -5.92 8.19 23.26
CA VAL A 145 -4.53 8.12 22.84
C VAL A 145 -3.64 7.96 24.06
N PHE A 146 -2.70 7.05 23.95
CA PHE A 146 -1.70 6.76 24.95
C PHE A 146 -0.33 7.03 24.36
N PHE A 147 0.48 7.79 25.08
CA PHE A 147 1.83 8.18 24.66
C PHE A 147 2.85 7.68 25.66
N GLN A 148 4.04 7.35 25.16
CA GLN A 148 5.17 6.92 25.99
C GLN A 148 5.48 7.89 27.14
N GLN A 149 5.59 7.35 28.34
CA GLN A 149 6.07 8.04 29.53
C GLN A 149 7.49 7.61 29.90
N SER A 150 7.82 6.33 29.66
CA SER A 150 9.14 5.75 29.98
C SER A 150 9.42 4.53 29.11
N GLY A 151 10.64 4.02 29.23
CA GLY A 151 11.12 2.83 28.52
C GLY A 151 12.22 3.17 27.53
N THR A 152 12.70 2.16 26.82
CA THR A 152 13.74 2.34 25.81
C THR A 152 13.37 1.64 24.51
N MET A 153 13.79 2.23 23.40
CA MET A 153 13.86 1.57 22.10
C MET A 153 15.33 1.39 21.74
N SER A 154 15.78 0.16 21.52
CA SER A 154 17.08 -0.12 20.95
C SER A 154 16.92 -0.32 19.46
N LEU A 155 17.62 0.48 18.65
CA LEU A 155 17.68 0.32 17.19
C LEU A 155 19.09 -0.13 16.80
N GLY A 156 19.14 -1.09 15.87
CA GLY A 156 20.36 -1.63 15.30
C GLY A 156 21.09 -0.63 14.41
N ALA A 157 22.02 -1.13 13.61
CA ALA A 157 22.75 -0.32 12.63
C ALA A 157 22.03 -0.22 11.28
N THR A 158 20.91 -0.93 11.11
CA THR A 158 20.13 -0.89 9.87
C THR A 158 19.31 0.40 9.80
N SER A 159 19.27 1.01 8.62
CA SER A 159 18.49 2.22 8.37
C SER A 159 17.08 1.86 7.91
N PHE A 160 16.20 2.88 7.89
CA PHE A 160 14.95 2.83 7.15
C PHE A 160 15.20 2.34 5.70
N PRO A 161 14.32 1.50 5.13
CA PRO A 161 13.02 1.05 5.69
C PRO A 161 13.06 -0.20 6.57
N ALA A 162 14.22 -0.78 6.85
CA ALA A 162 14.35 -2.06 7.57
C ALA A 162 15.12 -1.95 8.91
N PRO A 163 14.59 -1.22 9.90
CA PRO A 163 15.20 -1.15 11.21
C PRO A 163 15.05 -2.48 11.94
N THR A 164 16.11 -2.87 12.63
CA THR A 164 16.11 -3.97 13.59
C THR A 164 16.19 -3.36 14.99
N GLY A 165 15.54 -3.96 15.98
CA GLY A 165 15.47 -3.35 17.30
C GLY A 165 14.60 -4.09 18.32
N GLU A 166 14.39 -3.43 19.45
CA GLU A 166 13.56 -3.93 20.54
C GLU A 166 13.02 -2.76 21.38
N LEU A 167 11.73 -2.78 21.69
CA LEU A 167 11.13 -2.02 22.79
C LEU A 167 11.40 -2.74 24.10
N THR A 168 11.70 -2.01 25.17
CA THR A 168 11.93 -2.59 26.50
C THR A 168 11.32 -1.71 27.58
N ASP A 169 10.52 -2.32 28.47
CA ASP A 169 9.96 -1.71 29.68
C ASP A 169 9.21 -0.39 29.38
N VAL A 170 8.42 -0.38 28.29
CA VAL A 170 7.73 0.83 27.82
C VAL A 170 6.44 1.02 28.59
N THR A 171 6.27 2.17 29.22
CA THR A 171 5.01 2.56 29.85
C THR A 171 4.34 3.64 29.00
N LEU A 172 3.09 3.41 28.60
CA LEU A 172 2.26 4.37 27.89
C LEU A 172 1.18 4.90 28.84
N ILE A 173 0.92 6.20 28.81
CA ILE A 173 -0.13 6.84 29.63
C ILE A 173 -1.12 7.55 28.74
N GLU A 174 -2.38 7.62 29.18
CA GLU A 174 -3.41 8.35 28.46
C GLU A 174 -3.07 9.85 28.39
N VAL A 175 -3.12 10.40 27.19
CA VAL A 175 -2.84 11.81 26.91
C VAL A 175 -3.94 12.42 26.04
N THR A 176 -4.10 13.72 26.16
CA THR A 176 -4.74 14.54 25.12
C THR A 176 -3.67 15.13 24.21
N ILE A 177 -3.91 15.18 22.90
CA ILE A 177 -3.01 15.80 21.92
C ILE A 177 -3.71 17.03 21.35
N ALA A 178 -3.15 18.22 21.58
CA ALA A 178 -3.68 19.46 21.04
C ALA A 178 -3.36 19.62 19.54
N ASP A 179 -3.98 20.59 18.85
CA ASP A 179 -3.68 20.94 17.45
C ASP A 179 -2.21 21.31 17.21
N THR A 180 -1.49 21.70 18.27
CA THR A 180 -0.05 21.97 18.22
C THR A 180 0.80 20.73 18.46
N PHE A 181 0.18 19.55 18.51
CA PHE A 181 0.76 18.25 18.84
C PHE A 181 1.28 18.12 20.28
N LEU A 182 0.99 19.09 21.16
CA LEU A 182 1.39 19.01 22.57
C LEU A 182 0.60 17.91 23.27
N SER A 183 1.28 16.86 23.74
CA SER A 183 0.65 15.83 24.57
C SER A 183 0.56 16.28 26.02
N THR A 184 -0.60 16.09 26.65
CA THR A 184 -0.84 16.39 28.08
C THR A 184 -1.45 15.17 28.77
N PRO A 185 -0.84 14.64 29.85
CA PRO A 185 -1.41 13.53 30.61
C PRO A 185 -2.83 13.80 31.09
N VAL A 186 -3.71 12.80 30.98
CA VAL A 186 -5.06 12.84 31.54
C VAL A 186 -5.00 12.46 33.02
N GLU A 187 -5.51 13.33 33.90
CA GLU A 187 -5.52 13.05 35.34
C GLU A 187 -6.40 11.83 35.64
N GLY A 188 -5.80 10.79 36.24
CA GLY A 188 -6.48 9.52 36.50
C GLY A 188 -6.77 8.69 35.24
N GLY A 189 -6.15 9.03 34.10
CA GLY A 189 -6.24 8.28 32.86
C GLY A 189 -5.70 6.85 32.97
N GLY A 190 -5.96 6.06 31.94
CA GLY A 190 -5.41 4.70 31.82
C GLY A 190 -3.91 4.68 31.59
N CYS A 191 -3.30 3.51 31.75
CA CYS A 191 -1.94 3.26 31.32
C CYS A 191 -1.73 1.81 30.86
N TYR A 192 -0.79 1.66 29.95
CA TYR A 192 -0.35 0.40 29.38
C TYR A 192 1.15 0.19 29.60
N HIS A 193 1.56 -1.07 29.62
CA HIS A 193 2.94 -1.47 29.77
C HIS A 193 3.31 -2.53 28.73
N ILE A 194 4.45 -2.38 28.08
CA ILE A 194 5.04 -3.34 27.15
C ILE A 194 6.36 -3.79 27.76
N ALA A 195 6.41 -5.01 28.30
CA ALA A 195 7.64 -5.57 28.87
C ALA A 195 8.76 -5.64 27.84
N GLY A 196 8.43 -6.08 26.62
CA GLY A 196 9.33 -5.99 25.48
C GLY A 196 8.67 -6.43 24.18
N ALA A 197 9.13 -5.88 23.07
CA ALA A 197 8.64 -6.20 21.73
C ALA A 197 9.78 -6.10 20.71
N PRO A 198 10.14 -7.20 20.01
CA PRO A 198 11.17 -7.14 18.99
C PRO A 198 10.68 -6.38 17.76
N LEU A 199 11.63 -5.74 17.07
CA LEU A 199 11.47 -5.10 15.78
C LEU A 199 12.45 -5.78 14.82
N ALA A 200 11.95 -6.43 13.79
CA ALA A 200 12.79 -7.11 12.82
C ALA A 200 12.12 -7.02 11.46
N PHE A 201 12.61 -6.09 10.65
CA PHE A 201 12.31 -6.01 9.23
C PHE A 201 13.55 -6.44 8.48
N GLU A 202 13.40 -7.36 7.54
CA GLU A 202 14.50 -7.76 6.67
C GLU A 202 14.76 -6.63 5.65
N PRO A 203 16.02 -6.23 5.43
CA PRO A 203 16.33 -5.27 4.39
C PRO A 203 16.07 -5.89 3.01
N ALA A 204 15.54 -5.07 2.10
CA ALA A 204 15.44 -5.44 0.70
C ALA A 204 16.81 -5.93 0.17
N PRO A 205 16.87 -7.15 -0.40
CA PRO A 205 18.10 -7.65 -0.99
C PRO A 205 18.51 -6.78 -2.19
N ALA A 206 19.78 -6.85 -2.58
CA ALA A 206 20.32 -5.99 -3.64
C ALA A 206 19.65 -6.23 -5.01
N GLU A 207 19.07 -7.41 -5.20
CA GLU A 207 18.34 -7.81 -6.40
C GLU A 207 16.87 -7.36 -6.39
N TRP A 208 16.36 -6.79 -5.30
CA TRP A 208 15.02 -6.22 -5.23
C TRP A 208 14.93 -4.96 -6.11
N ALA A 209 14.02 -4.99 -7.09
CA ALA A 209 13.85 -3.94 -8.09
C ALA A 209 12.71 -2.95 -7.77
N CYS A 210 11.80 -3.32 -6.88
CA CYS A 210 10.69 -2.47 -6.44
C CYS A 210 11.12 -1.50 -5.33
N ASP A 211 10.19 -0.66 -4.85
CA ASP A 211 10.47 0.22 -3.71
C ASP A 211 10.85 -0.64 -2.49
N PRO A 212 11.98 -0.38 -1.81
CA PRO A 212 12.38 -1.11 -0.61
C PRO A 212 11.37 -1.05 0.54
N LEU A 213 10.38 -0.15 0.50
CA LEU A 213 9.30 -0.10 1.48
C LEU A 213 8.33 -1.27 1.41
N TYR A 214 8.20 -1.91 0.25
CA TYR A 214 7.29 -3.02 0.02
C TYR A 214 7.91 -4.37 0.44
N TYR A 215 9.24 -4.54 0.32
CA TYR A 215 9.90 -5.81 0.64
C TYR A 215 9.83 -6.24 2.12
N ASP A 216 9.06 -7.26 2.51
CA ASP A 216 8.88 -7.67 3.92
C ASP A 216 8.08 -6.63 4.74
N ASP A 217 7.08 -5.98 4.12
CA ASP A 217 6.24 -4.97 4.74
C ASP A 217 5.12 -5.53 5.63
N LYS A 218 4.83 -6.84 5.49
CA LYS A 218 3.82 -7.62 6.21
C LYS A 218 2.38 -7.26 5.86
N VAL A 219 2.14 -6.49 4.80
CA VAL A 219 0.81 -6.09 4.31
C VAL A 219 0.40 -7.01 3.19
N ASP A 220 1.24 -7.14 2.18
CA ASP A 220 0.95 -7.84 0.92
C ASP A 220 2.16 -8.61 0.40
N CYS A 221 1.92 -9.44 -0.61
CA CYS A 221 2.97 -10.16 -1.32
C CYS A 221 3.17 -9.51 -2.68
N ASP A 222 4.20 -8.66 -2.82
CA ASP A 222 4.58 -8.07 -4.10
C ASP A 222 5.17 -9.13 -5.03
N CYS A 223 4.32 -9.64 -5.92
CA CYS A 223 4.65 -10.82 -6.69
C CYS A 223 5.35 -10.53 -8.02
N ALA A 224 5.11 -9.37 -8.62
CA ALA A 224 5.46 -9.11 -10.01
C ALA A 224 6.66 -8.15 -10.14
N ASP A 225 7.61 -8.50 -11.02
CA ASP A 225 8.70 -7.65 -11.50
C ASP A 225 9.67 -7.03 -10.47
N CYS A 226 9.60 -7.43 -9.20
CA CYS A 226 10.53 -6.98 -8.16
C CYS A 226 11.88 -7.72 -8.14
N GLY A 227 12.15 -8.59 -9.11
CA GLY A 227 13.46 -9.26 -9.29
C GLY A 227 13.76 -10.42 -8.33
N VAL A 228 13.22 -10.40 -7.11
CA VAL A 228 13.23 -11.53 -6.16
C VAL A 228 11.88 -11.65 -5.45
N VAL A 229 11.66 -12.76 -4.75
CA VAL A 229 10.39 -13.03 -4.03
C VAL A 229 10.28 -12.11 -2.83
N ASP A 230 9.14 -11.46 -2.65
CA ASP A 230 8.82 -10.81 -1.39
C ASP A 230 8.82 -11.83 -0.24
N ALA A 231 9.46 -11.48 0.88
CA ALA A 231 9.45 -12.30 2.08
C ALA A 231 8.02 -12.59 2.58
N ASP A 232 7.07 -11.68 2.30
CA ASP A 232 5.66 -11.79 2.66
C ASP A 232 4.88 -12.84 1.88
N CYS A 233 5.37 -13.23 0.70
CA CYS A 233 4.76 -14.29 -0.10
C CYS A 233 4.79 -15.66 0.58
N VAL A 234 5.72 -15.89 1.53
CA VAL A 234 5.79 -17.15 2.30
C VAL A 234 4.66 -17.23 3.35
N ALA A 235 4.11 -16.09 3.77
CA ALA A 235 3.05 -16.01 4.78
C ALA A 235 1.64 -16.23 4.21
N ASN A 236 1.49 -16.44 2.90
CA ASN A 236 0.20 -16.46 2.17
C ASN A 236 -0.58 -15.14 2.34
N LEU A 237 0.11 -14.00 2.40
CA LEU A 237 -0.57 -12.72 2.28
C LEU A 237 -1.19 -12.59 0.87
N PRO A 238 -2.27 -11.80 0.71
CA PRO A 238 -2.84 -11.53 -0.60
C PRO A 238 -1.75 -10.99 -1.52
N PRO A 239 -1.53 -11.59 -2.69
CA PRO A 239 -0.58 -11.04 -3.64
C PRO A 239 -1.09 -9.72 -4.18
N VAL A 240 -0.24 -8.70 -4.14
CA VAL A 240 -0.45 -7.46 -4.89
C VAL A 240 0.05 -7.67 -6.32
N ASP A 241 -0.58 -6.95 -7.24
CA ASP A 241 -0.44 -7.10 -8.71
C ASP A 241 -0.95 -8.43 -9.29
N CYS A 242 -1.60 -9.27 -8.48
CA CYS A 242 -2.38 -10.39 -8.97
C CYS A 242 -3.87 -10.11 -8.92
N PHE A 243 -4.62 -10.69 -9.87
CA PHE A 243 -6.07 -10.61 -9.83
C PHE A 243 -6.66 -11.46 -8.70
N VAL A 244 -7.83 -11.06 -8.20
CA VAL A 244 -8.53 -11.78 -7.12
C VAL A 244 -8.72 -13.25 -7.49
N GLY A 245 -8.18 -14.15 -6.67
CA GLY A 245 -8.25 -15.61 -6.88
C GLY A 245 -6.96 -16.23 -7.44
N GLN A 246 -6.01 -15.42 -7.89
CA GLN A 246 -4.67 -15.88 -8.24
C GLN A 246 -3.77 -16.01 -7.00
N THR A 247 -2.65 -16.70 -7.17
CA THR A 247 -1.60 -16.89 -6.16
C THR A 247 -0.25 -16.53 -6.72
N CYS A 248 0.64 -15.95 -5.91
CA CYS A 248 2.01 -15.71 -6.34
C CYS A 248 2.83 -17.01 -6.42
N ASN A 249 3.39 -17.33 -7.57
CA ASN A 249 4.38 -18.40 -7.65
C ASN A 249 5.75 -17.86 -7.19
N THR A 250 6.16 -18.24 -5.99
CA THR A 250 7.42 -17.84 -5.36
C THR A 250 8.68 -18.41 -6.03
N THR A 251 8.56 -19.17 -7.12
CA THR A 251 9.69 -19.67 -7.92
C THR A 251 9.86 -18.85 -9.19
N THR A 252 8.77 -18.49 -9.84
CA THR A 252 8.78 -17.76 -11.11
C THR A 252 8.57 -16.26 -10.95
N LEU A 253 8.05 -15.80 -9.81
CA LEU A 253 7.64 -14.41 -9.56
C LEU A 253 6.54 -13.95 -10.53
N VAL A 254 5.58 -14.84 -10.76
CA VAL A 254 4.44 -14.58 -11.64
C VAL A 254 3.16 -15.00 -10.92
N CYS A 255 2.11 -14.23 -11.13
CA CYS A 255 0.76 -14.58 -10.70
C CYS A 255 0.29 -15.83 -11.44
N GLU A 256 -0.05 -16.87 -10.68
CA GLU A 256 -0.58 -18.13 -11.19
C GLU A 256 -2.03 -18.35 -10.81
N GLY A 257 -2.71 -19.14 -11.63
CA GLY A 257 -4.12 -19.46 -11.46
C GLY A 257 -5.02 -18.54 -12.28
N THR A 258 -6.28 -18.95 -12.37
CA THR A 258 -7.31 -18.24 -13.10
C THR A 258 -7.99 -17.26 -12.14
N PRO A 259 -8.08 -15.97 -12.48
CA PRO A 259 -8.80 -15.00 -11.69
C PRO A 259 -10.26 -15.39 -11.51
N THR A 260 -10.86 -14.97 -10.40
CA THR A 260 -12.27 -15.23 -10.10
C THR A 260 -13.22 -14.51 -11.07
N ALA A 261 -12.77 -13.39 -11.64
CA ALA A 261 -13.52 -12.62 -12.63
C ALA A 261 -13.48 -13.24 -14.05
N TRP A 262 -12.56 -14.17 -14.32
CA TRP A 262 -12.47 -14.86 -15.60
C TRP A 262 -13.62 -15.85 -15.77
N THR A 263 -14.34 -15.76 -16.89
CA THR A 263 -15.52 -16.59 -17.18
C THR A 263 -15.33 -17.63 -18.28
N CYS A 264 -14.24 -17.56 -19.04
CA CYS A 264 -13.89 -18.53 -20.09
C CYS A 264 -13.19 -19.76 -19.51
N ASP A 265 -12.66 -20.66 -20.36
CA ASP A 265 -11.96 -21.85 -19.85
C ASP A 265 -10.72 -21.40 -19.06
N PRO A 266 -10.48 -21.92 -17.84
CA PRO A 266 -9.28 -21.61 -17.07
C PRO A 266 -7.95 -21.82 -17.80
N SER A 267 -7.92 -22.70 -18.81
CA SER A 267 -6.73 -22.97 -19.62
C SER A 267 -6.47 -21.96 -20.74
N GLU A 268 -7.44 -21.09 -21.00
CA GLU A 268 -7.35 -19.99 -21.97
C GLU A 268 -6.69 -18.75 -21.34
N PHE A 269 -6.91 -18.50 -20.05
CA PHE A 269 -6.28 -17.37 -19.35
C PHE A 269 -4.76 -17.50 -19.28
N ASN A 270 -4.02 -16.57 -19.92
CA ASN A 270 -2.55 -16.57 -19.95
C ASN A 270 -1.96 -17.91 -20.45
N GLY A 271 -2.61 -18.50 -21.47
CA GLY A 271 -2.19 -19.74 -22.14
C GLY A 271 -0.88 -19.60 -22.93
N GLY A 272 -0.42 -18.36 -23.15
CA GLY A 272 0.85 -18.01 -23.78
C GLY A 272 0.76 -17.97 -25.30
N ALA A 273 1.82 -17.43 -25.92
CA ALA A 273 1.89 -17.19 -27.36
C ALA A 273 1.33 -18.34 -28.24
N GLY A 274 0.18 -18.08 -28.86
CA GLY A 274 -0.50 -18.98 -29.79
C GLY A 274 -1.90 -19.45 -29.38
N ASN A 275 -2.40 -19.12 -28.18
CA ASN A 275 -3.85 -19.13 -27.89
C ASN A 275 -4.54 -17.84 -28.39
N GLY A 276 -3.80 -16.74 -28.58
CA GLY A 276 -4.40 -15.48 -29.01
C GLY A 276 -5.08 -14.78 -27.83
N CYS A 277 -5.76 -13.68 -28.11
CA CYS A 277 -6.49 -12.90 -27.10
C CYS A 277 -7.88 -13.52 -26.92
N ASP A 278 -8.21 -14.00 -25.71
CA ASP A 278 -9.53 -14.55 -25.37
C ASP A 278 -10.46 -13.46 -24.82
N CYS A 279 -11.44 -13.07 -25.62
CA CYS A 279 -12.28 -11.89 -25.41
C CYS A 279 -13.67 -12.23 -24.87
N ASP A 280 -14.34 -11.25 -24.26
CA ASP A 280 -15.62 -11.40 -23.54
C ASP A 280 -15.53 -12.41 -22.38
N CYS A 281 -14.33 -12.59 -21.82
CA CYS A 281 -14.05 -13.52 -20.74
C CYS A 281 -14.17 -12.90 -19.33
N GLY A 282 -14.86 -11.76 -19.22
CA GLY A 282 -15.11 -11.05 -17.97
C GLY A 282 -13.96 -10.16 -17.49
N MET A 283 -12.77 -10.32 -18.07
CA MET A 283 -11.58 -9.48 -17.84
C MET A 283 -10.60 -9.63 -19.01
N LEU A 284 -9.64 -8.71 -19.10
CA LEU A 284 -8.59 -8.74 -20.12
C LEU A 284 -7.71 -9.98 -19.97
N ASP A 285 -7.51 -10.69 -21.08
CA ASP A 285 -6.55 -11.79 -21.19
C ASP A 285 -5.12 -11.23 -21.31
N PRO A 286 -4.17 -11.63 -20.45
CA PRO A 286 -2.77 -11.21 -20.57
C PRO A 286 -2.14 -11.50 -21.94
N ASP A 287 -2.65 -12.49 -22.68
CA ASP A 287 -2.13 -12.82 -24.02
C ASP A 287 -2.41 -11.72 -25.06
N CYS A 288 -3.36 -10.82 -24.81
CA CYS A 288 -3.70 -9.70 -25.70
C CYS A 288 -2.53 -8.72 -25.88
N GLU A 289 -1.69 -8.53 -24.86
CA GLU A 289 -0.51 -7.64 -24.95
C GLU A 289 0.67 -8.29 -25.70
N LEU A 290 0.69 -9.63 -25.82
CA LEU A 290 1.85 -10.36 -26.32
C LEU A 290 1.86 -10.49 -27.84
N THR A 291 0.69 -10.56 -28.48
CA THR A 291 0.59 -10.82 -29.93
C THR A 291 -0.61 -10.13 -30.59
N PRO A 292 -0.49 -8.87 -31.05
CA PRO A 292 -1.57 -8.15 -31.73
C PRO A 292 -1.92 -8.69 -33.13
N GLU A 293 -1.27 -9.77 -33.59
CA GLU A 293 -1.45 -10.36 -34.92
C GLU A 293 -2.14 -11.74 -34.90
N GLU A 294 -2.41 -12.31 -33.71
CA GLU A 294 -3.04 -13.63 -33.58
C GLU A 294 -4.58 -13.52 -33.69
N PRO A 295 -5.27 -14.60 -34.13
CA PRO A 295 -6.72 -14.56 -34.28
C PRO A 295 -7.38 -14.40 -32.91
N GLU A 296 -8.21 -13.37 -32.79
CA GLU A 296 -9.02 -13.08 -31.61
C GLU A 296 -10.01 -14.22 -31.38
N GLN A 297 -9.92 -14.86 -30.22
CA GLN A 297 -10.84 -15.90 -29.80
C GLN A 297 -11.97 -15.28 -28.97
N GLY A 298 -13.17 -15.85 -29.06
CA GLY A 298 -14.37 -15.33 -28.39
C GLY A 298 -15.21 -14.37 -29.23
N CYS A 299 -14.60 -13.58 -30.11
CA CYS A 299 -15.32 -12.65 -30.98
C CYS A 299 -15.92 -13.35 -32.22
N THR A 300 -17.08 -12.88 -32.67
CA THR A 300 -17.82 -13.47 -33.80
C THR A 300 -17.87 -12.55 -35.02
N GLY A 301 -17.79 -13.15 -36.20
CA GLY A 301 -17.92 -12.40 -37.45
C GLY A 301 -16.72 -11.49 -37.73
N ASN A 302 -16.94 -10.18 -37.71
CA ASN A 302 -15.92 -9.15 -37.99
C ASN A 302 -15.64 -8.27 -36.76
N GLU A 303 -16.01 -8.75 -35.57
CA GLU A 303 -15.64 -8.10 -34.31
C GLU A 303 -14.11 -8.08 -34.15
N ILE A 304 -13.61 -7.05 -33.48
CA ILE A 304 -12.21 -6.86 -33.11
C ILE A 304 -12.12 -6.90 -31.59
N CYS A 305 -11.13 -7.57 -31.02
CA CYS A 305 -10.95 -7.57 -29.59
C CYS A 305 -10.29 -6.27 -29.12
N ASN A 306 -10.90 -5.62 -28.15
CA ASN A 306 -10.29 -4.49 -27.47
C ASN A 306 -9.20 -5.01 -26.52
N ASP A 307 -7.93 -4.70 -26.79
CA ASP A 307 -6.78 -5.09 -25.96
C ASP A 307 -6.69 -4.35 -24.62
N THR A 308 -7.55 -3.35 -24.40
CA THR A 308 -7.67 -2.60 -23.15
C THR A 308 -8.80 -3.13 -22.28
N SER A 309 -9.98 -3.41 -22.84
CA SER A 309 -11.15 -3.88 -22.07
C SER A 309 -11.36 -5.41 -22.10
N GLY A 310 -10.75 -6.10 -23.07
CA GLY A 310 -11.02 -7.51 -23.36
C GLY A 310 -12.38 -7.75 -24.03
N ALA A 311 -13.11 -6.70 -24.43
CA ALA A 311 -14.44 -6.83 -25.03
C ALA A 311 -14.38 -7.01 -26.56
N CYS A 312 -15.36 -7.73 -27.12
CA CYS A 312 -15.52 -7.84 -28.56
C CYS A 312 -16.19 -6.59 -29.15
N VAL A 313 -15.42 -5.78 -29.88
CA VAL A 313 -15.87 -4.53 -30.50
C VAL A 313 -16.50 -4.80 -31.86
N PRO A 314 -17.78 -4.48 -32.06
CA PRO A 314 -18.45 -4.72 -33.34
C PRO A 314 -17.83 -3.91 -34.48
N ALA A 315 -17.79 -4.48 -35.68
CA ALA A 315 -17.32 -3.81 -36.91
C ALA A 315 -18.04 -2.50 -37.26
N GLY A 316 -19.19 -2.22 -36.62
CA GLY A 316 -19.94 -0.99 -36.76
C GLY A 316 -19.46 0.14 -35.85
N TRP A 317 -18.58 -0.14 -34.88
CA TRP A 317 -18.00 0.86 -33.99
C TRP A 317 -17.05 1.78 -34.77
N THR A 318 -17.24 3.09 -34.66
CA THR A 318 -16.47 4.09 -35.42
C THR A 318 -15.58 4.97 -34.56
N CYS A 319 -15.78 4.97 -33.24
CA CYS A 319 -14.94 5.70 -32.29
C CYS A 319 -13.64 4.95 -31.98
N ASN A 320 -12.79 5.49 -31.10
CA ASN A 320 -11.61 4.76 -30.63
C ASN A 320 -12.06 3.44 -29.98
N ILE A 321 -11.36 2.35 -30.28
CA ILE A 321 -11.71 1.01 -29.80
C ILE A 321 -11.62 0.95 -28.27
N ASP A 322 -10.64 1.62 -27.68
CA ASP A 322 -10.35 1.63 -26.23
C ASP A 322 -11.53 2.14 -25.38
N PHE A 323 -12.46 2.89 -25.97
CA PHE A 323 -13.63 3.45 -25.27
C PHE A 323 -14.87 2.55 -25.35
N PHE A 324 -14.81 1.41 -26.04
CA PHE A 324 -15.94 0.49 -26.11
C PHE A 324 -15.93 -0.48 -24.91
N ALA A 325 -17.01 -0.48 -24.13
CA ALA A 325 -17.25 -1.44 -23.05
C ALA A 325 -16.13 -1.49 -22.00
N THR A 326 -15.68 -0.33 -21.53
CA THR A 326 -14.67 -0.17 -20.48
C THR A 326 -15.14 -0.73 -19.12
N GLY A 327 -16.45 -0.95 -18.96
CA GLY A 327 -17.06 -1.40 -17.71
C GLY A 327 -17.33 -0.26 -16.72
N ILE A 328 -17.05 0.98 -17.12
CA ILE A 328 -17.28 2.17 -16.31
C ILE A 328 -18.66 2.73 -16.68
N ILE A 329 -19.64 2.56 -15.80
CA ILE A 329 -21.06 2.97 -15.98
C ILE A 329 -21.32 4.49 -16.20
N GLN A 330 -20.27 5.29 -16.37
CA GLN A 330 -20.29 6.74 -16.62
C GLN A 330 -19.37 7.12 -17.80
N ASP A 331 -19.02 6.14 -18.61
CA ASP A 331 -18.10 6.26 -19.74
C ASP A 331 -18.84 5.90 -21.03
N CYS A 332 -20.08 6.38 -21.16
CA CYS A 332 -20.93 6.10 -22.33
C CYS A 332 -20.52 6.96 -23.53
N ASP A 333 -19.94 6.32 -24.53
CA ASP A 333 -19.49 6.90 -25.80
C ASP A 333 -20.58 6.80 -26.88
N CYS A 334 -21.17 7.95 -27.22
CA CYS A 334 -22.28 8.05 -28.15
C CYS A 334 -21.84 8.44 -29.56
N GLY A 335 -22.69 8.16 -30.54
CA GLY A 335 -22.52 8.50 -31.95
C GLY A 335 -21.51 7.61 -32.68
N CYS A 336 -21.09 6.53 -32.04
CA CYS A 336 -20.00 5.67 -32.47
C CYS A 336 -20.46 4.50 -33.35
N GLY A 337 -21.65 4.56 -33.96
CA GLY A 337 -22.21 3.55 -34.87
C GLY A 337 -22.85 2.34 -34.20
N VAL A 338 -22.45 2.00 -32.97
CA VAL A 338 -23.04 0.94 -32.13
C VAL A 338 -23.29 1.47 -30.71
N VAL A 339 -24.29 0.92 -30.00
CA VAL A 339 -24.59 1.33 -28.63
C VAL A 339 -23.47 0.81 -27.74
N ASP A 340 -22.83 1.71 -27.01
CA ASP A 340 -21.83 1.36 -26.02
C ASP A 340 -22.46 0.66 -24.81
N PRO A 341 -21.99 -0.54 -24.43
CA PRO A 341 -22.44 -1.26 -23.25
C PRO A 341 -22.32 -0.49 -21.93
N ASP A 342 -21.46 0.52 -21.85
CA ASP A 342 -21.31 1.37 -20.66
C ASP A 342 -22.49 2.35 -20.45
N CYS A 343 -23.31 2.54 -21.49
CA CYS A 343 -24.51 3.35 -21.42
C CYS A 343 -25.61 2.69 -20.58
N ALA A 344 -26.24 3.49 -19.70
CA ALA A 344 -27.39 3.03 -18.91
C ALA A 344 -28.58 2.60 -19.79
N ASP A 345 -28.79 3.30 -20.90
CA ASP A 345 -29.69 2.91 -21.98
C ASP A 345 -29.25 3.53 -23.32
N ALA A 346 -29.97 3.22 -24.40
CA ALA A 346 -29.64 3.71 -25.75
C ALA A 346 -30.14 5.14 -26.03
N THR A 347 -30.50 5.94 -25.02
CA THR A 347 -30.96 7.32 -25.23
C THR A 347 -29.81 8.31 -25.16
N GLU A 348 -29.96 9.44 -25.87
CA GLU A 348 -28.99 10.55 -25.85
C GLU A 348 -28.71 11.06 -24.42
N ALA A 349 -29.69 10.94 -23.52
CA ALA A 349 -29.54 11.36 -22.13
C ALA A 349 -28.52 10.52 -21.34
N SER A 350 -28.15 9.33 -21.83
CA SER A 350 -27.11 8.50 -21.24
C SER A 350 -25.70 8.87 -21.68
N CYS A 351 -25.54 9.74 -22.70
CA CYS A 351 -24.23 10.08 -23.26
C CYS A 351 -23.36 10.86 -22.29
N ASN A 352 -22.16 10.35 -22.04
CA ASN A 352 -21.10 11.07 -21.34
C ASN A 352 -20.18 11.77 -22.35
N TYR A 353 -19.86 11.06 -23.43
CA TYR A 353 -19.01 11.53 -24.51
C TYR A 353 -19.74 11.36 -25.85
N CYS A 354 -19.53 12.30 -26.77
CA CYS A 354 -20.16 12.26 -28.09
C CYS A 354 -19.32 12.94 -29.16
N ASN A 355 -18.11 13.37 -28.81
CA ASN A 355 -17.27 14.22 -29.66
C ASN A 355 -15.91 13.59 -29.92
N ASP A 356 -15.82 12.29 -29.69
CA ASP A 356 -14.66 11.48 -29.99
C ASP A 356 -14.51 11.33 -31.49
N MET A 357 -13.27 11.10 -31.91
CA MET A 357 -12.97 10.93 -33.32
C MET A 357 -13.76 9.73 -33.86
N GLY A 358 -14.64 9.98 -34.84
CA GLY A 358 -15.51 8.97 -35.40
C GLY A 358 -16.93 8.96 -34.84
N SER A 359 -17.23 9.80 -33.86
CA SER A 359 -18.59 10.08 -33.38
C SER A 359 -19.34 11.05 -34.32
N CYS A 360 -20.63 11.23 -34.07
CA CYS A 360 -21.52 12.14 -34.80
C CYS A 360 -21.33 13.62 -34.44
N ALA A 361 -20.85 13.94 -33.24
CA ALA A 361 -20.69 15.33 -32.82
C ALA A 361 -19.24 15.80 -32.98
N GLU A 362 -19.04 17.04 -33.44
CA GLU A 362 -17.69 17.63 -33.58
C GLU A 362 -17.21 18.27 -32.28
N SER A 363 -18.11 18.50 -31.32
CA SER A 363 -17.79 19.08 -30.01
C SER A 363 -18.74 18.57 -28.92
N ALA A 364 -18.28 18.57 -27.67
CA ALA A 364 -19.11 18.15 -26.53
C ALA A 364 -20.37 19.02 -26.34
N ALA A 365 -20.37 20.26 -26.83
CA ALA A 365 -21.55 21.13 -26.79
C ALA A 365 -22.66 20.63 -27.73
N ASP A 366 -22.32 19.77 -28.70
CA ASP A 366 -23.24 19.22 -29.69
C ASP A 366 -23.85 17.88 -29.24
N CYS A 367 -23.47 17.35 -28.06
CA CYS A 367 -24.05 16.10 -27.52
C CYS A 367 -25.54 16.20 -27.25
N ALA A 368 -25.99 17.39 -26.84
CA ALA A 368 -27.40 17.69 -26.56
C ALA A 368 -28.14 18.26 -27.78
N SER A 369 -27.56 18.10 -28.98
CA SER A 369 -28.03 18.69 -30.23
C SER A 369 -28.53 17.60 -31.19
N ALA A 370 -29.14 18.02 -32.31
CA ALA A 370 -29.68 17.15 -33.36
C ALA A 370 -28.60 16.34 -34.13
N SER A 371 -27.43 16.11 -33.55
CA SER A 371 -26.36 15.29 -34.11
C SER A 371 -26.43 13.84 -33.63
N ILE A 372 -27.03 13.57 -32.48
CA ILE A 372 -27.24 12.20 -31.92
C ILE A 372 -28.73 11.89 -31.94
N ASN A 373 -29.09 10.67 -32.36
CA ASN A 373 -30.49 10.26 -32.33
C ASN A 373 -30.97 10.07 -30.89
N ALA A 374 -32.00 10.81 -30.50
CA ALA A 374 -32.52 10.84 -29.12
C ALA A 374 -32.99 9.47 -28.57
N THR A 375 -33.28 8.49 -29.44
CA THR A 375 -33.74 7.14 -29.06
C THR A 375 -32.75 6.02 -29.34
N ASN A 376 -31.65 6.34 -30.01
CA ASN A 376 -30.57 5.41 -30.31
C ASN A 376 -29.26 6.20 -30.38
N ASN A 377 -28.62 6.36 -29.22
CA ASN A 377 -27.42 7.14 -29.03
C ASN A 377 -26.20 6.62 -29.81
N ALA A 378 -26.28 5.44 -30.44
CA ALA A 378 -25.26 4.92 -31.35
C ALA A 378 -25.17 5.67 -32.68
N ILE A 379 -26.27 6.26 -33.16
CA ILE A 379 -26.36 6.77 -34.53
C ILE A 379 -26.68 8.26 -34.56
N CYS A 380 -26.31 8.90 -35.68
CA CYS A 380 -26.60 10.31 -35.89
C CYS A 380 -28.08 10.51 -36.28
N ASP A 381 -28.64 11.69 -35.97
CA ASP A 381 -30.04 12.05 -36.31
C ASP A 381 -30.24 12.56 -37.74
#